data_AF-A0AAV1NJT2-F1
#
_entry.id   AF-A0AAV1NJT2-F1
#
_cell.length_a   1.000
_cell.length_b   1.000
_cell.length_c   1.000
_cell.angle_alpha   90.00
_cell.angle_beta   90.00
_cell.angle_gamma   90.00
#
_symmetry.space_group_name_H-M   'P 1'
#
loop_
_entity.id
_entity.type
_entity.pdbx_description
1 polymer ?
#
loop_
_entity_poly.entity_id
_entity_poly.type
_entity_poly.pdbx_seq_one_letter_code
_entity_poly.pdbx_strand_id
1 'polypeptide(L)'
;MPAEKVPDTPVEVLVDLLTKAKEIAAASGNVPEELASHLQKALDIARGLDDYLEVMTTQESEPLAELYKKTVSHDWDQVHKEGKTMFRLPKECITGHVEGQTLKMLIHMSQAKRVLEIGMFTGYGALSMAEGLPEGGCLIACELEPYLKEFAQPFFDMSPHGKKITIRTGSAMDTLKELGASGEQFDMVFIDADKNNYINYYNFILDNNLLRLQGVICVDNSLFKAKVYLKDTTDKNGLALREFNQFVSNDPRVEQVIIPLRDGISVIRRVSVASECSRSQSKITDDEVFRGVKGRTILERMRLDGKVAYVTGAGQGIGRAFAHALGEAGAKVAVVDLDKARAEAVTTELTLKGINAISIIADISKSDDVQKMIDNIVSKWGAIHIACNNAGINMNSASEDTSLEEWDQTFNVNLRGTFMCCQAAGRVMLKQGYGKIINTASMASLIVPHPQKQLSYNASKAGVVKLTQTLGTEWIDRGVRVNCISPGIVDTPLIHSENLRPLVKRWLSDIPAGRLAQVTDLQAAVVYLASDASDYMTGHNLVIEGGQSLW
;
A
#
# COMPACT_ATOMS: atom_id res chain seq x y z
N MET A 1 41.96 -30.18 16.87
CA MET A 1 40.84 -29.87 17.77
C MET A 1 39.87 -29.01 16.97
N PRO A 2 38.57 -29.33 16.88
CA PRO A 2 37.62 -28.41 16.28
C PRO A 2 37.72 -27.08 17.04
N ALA A 3 37.78 -25.95 16.32
CA ALA A 3 37.81 -24.63 16.95
C ALA A 3 36.59 -24.50 17.87
N GLU A 4 36.79 -24.06 19.12
CA GLU A 4 35.71 -23.74 20.05
C GLU A 4 34.75 -22.75 19.34
N LYS A 5 33.47 -23.13 19.21
CA LYS A 5 32.43 -22.24 18.69
C LYS A 5 32.30 -21.10 19.70
N VAL A 6 32.65 -19.88 19.28
CA VAL A 6 32.47 -18.69 20.12
C VAL A 6 30.98 -18.37 20.17
N PRO A 7 30.37 -18.25 21.36
CA PRO A 7 28.97 -17.86 21.49
C PRO A 7 28.67 -16.51 20.82
N ASP A 8 27.58 -16.47 20.06
CA ASP A 8 27.24 -15.37 19.17
C ASP A 8 25.90 -14.70 19.50
N THR A 9 25.07 -15.32 20.35
CA THR A 9 23.81 -14.75 20.85
C THR A 9 23.77 -14.77 22.39
N PRO A 10 22.84 -14.04 23.05
CA PRO A 10 22.71 -14.11 24.51
C PRO A 10 22.33 -15.52 24.97
N VAL A 11 21.57 -16.25 24.15
CA VAL A 11 21.17 -17.64 24.41
C VAL A 11 22.39 -18.56 24.34
N GLU A 12 23.24 -18.42 23.33
CA GLU A 12 24.48 -19.21 23.23
C GLU A 12 25.44 -18.92 24.40
N VAL A 13 25.53 -17.67 24.84
CA VAL A 13 26.32 -17.29 26.04
C VAL A 13 25.76 -17.96 27.29
N LEU A 14 24.43 -17.96 27.46
CA LEU A 14 23.77 -18.67 28.57
C LEU A 14 24.06 -20.17 28.53
N VAL A 15 24.00 -20.80 27.34
CA VAL A 15 24.31 -22.22 27.16
C VAL A 15 25.75 -22.53 27.57
N ASP A 16 26.72 -21.71 27.15
CA ASP A 16 28.14 -21.89 27.51
C ASP A 16 28.36 -21.79 29.03
N LEU A 17 27.81 -20.74 29.66
CA LEU A 17 27.92 -20.54 31.11
C LEU A 17 27.25 -21.67 31.91
N LEU A 18 26.04 -22.09 31.52
CA LEU A 18 25.33 -23.19 32.17
C LEU A 18 26.04 -24.54 31.97
N THR A 19 26.67 -24.75 30.81
CA THR A 19 27.49 -25.94 30.55
C THR A 19 28.68 -25.99 31.50
N LYS A 20 29.44 -24.89 31.61
CA LYS A 20 30.58 -24.76 32.54
C LYS A 20 30.15 -24.93 34.00
N ALA A 21 29.05 -24.31 34.40
CA ALA A 21 28.52 -24.43 35.76
C ALA A 21 28.15 -25.89 36.10
N LYS A 22 27.52 -26.60 35.16
CA LYS A 22 27.18 -28.01 35.31
C LYS A 22 28.42 -28.89 35.43
N GLU A 23 29.46 -28.65 34.63
CA GLU A 23 30.72 -29.40 34.69
C GLU A 23 31.44 -29.21 36.03
N ILE A 24 31.52 -27.96 36.52
CA ILE A 24 32.09 -27.64 37.84
C ILE A 24 31.30 -28.33 38.96
N ALA A 25 29.96 -28.30 38.87
CA ALA A 25 29.10 -28.97 39.83
C ALA A 25 29.34 -30.50 39.84
N ALA A 26 29.40 -31.13 38.67
CA ALA A 26 29.67 -32.56 38.55
C ALA A 26 31.04 -32.97 39.13
N ALA A 27 32.05 -32.10 39.02
CA ALA A 27 33.39 -32.34 39.54
C ALA A 27 33.50 -32.20 41.08
N SER A 28 32.55 -31.55 41.74
CA SER A 28 32.67 -31.16 43.17
C SER A 28 32.23 -32.24 44.18
N GLY A 29 31.67 -33.37 43.73
CA GLY A 29 31.35 -34.56 44.55
C GLY A 29 30.21 -34.43 45.59
N ASN A 30 29.92 -33.22 46.07
CA ASN A 30 28.92 -32.92 47.11
C ASN A 30 27.84 -31.91 46.65
N VAL A 31 27.35 -32.03 45.42
CA VAL A 31 26.30 -31.13 44.89
C VAL A 31 24.92 -31.69 45.21
N PRO A 32 23.99 -30.90 45.80
CA PRO A 32 22.61 -31.31 46.01
C PRO A 32 21.95 -31.74 44.69
N GLU A 33 21.24 -32.87 44.69
CA GLU A 33 20.57 -33.42 43.50
C GLU A 33 19.59 -32.40 42.87
N GLU A 34 18.90 -31.63 43.71
CA GLU A 34 18.03 -30.56 43.29
C GLU A 34 18.76 -29.48 42.48
N LEU A 35 19.96 -29.06 42.90
CA LEU A 35 20.75 -28.06 42.17
C LEU A 35 21.22 -28.61 40.82
N ALA A 36 21.68 -29.86 40.78
CA ALA A 36 22.07 -30.51 39.53
C ALA A 36 20.89 -30.61 38.54
N SER A 37 19.70 -30.95 39.03
CA SER A 37 18.47 -31.01 38.25
C SER A 37 18.08 -29.64 37.68
N HIS A 38 18.12 -28.58 38.49
CA HIS A 38 17.82 -27.22 38.04
C HIS A 38 18.82 -26.71 36.99
N LEU A 39 20.12 -26.98 37.17
CA LEU A 39 21.15 -26.64 36.17
C LEU A 39 20.92 -27.37 34.85
N GLN A 40 20.60 -28.65 34.90
CA GLN A 40 20.28 -29.43 33.71
C GLN A 40 19.05 -28.87 33.00
N LYS A 41 17.97 -28.60 33.73
CA LYS A 41 16.73 -28.08 33.16
C LYS A 41 16.93 -26.68 32.54
N ALA A 42 17.68 -25.80 33.18
CA ALA A 42 18.02 -24.49 32.63
C ALA A 42 18.82 -24.61 31.33
N LEU A 43 19.80 -25.53 31.30
CA LEU A 43 20.60 -25.80 30.11
C LEU A 43 19.75 -26.36 28.97
N ASP A 44 18.81 -27.26 29.25
CA ASP A 44 17.92 -27.84 28.25
C ASP A 44 16.98 -26.79 27.65
N ILE A 45 16.43 -25.89 28.49
CA ILE A 45 15.60 -24.77 28.03
C ILE A 45 16.42 -23.84 27.12
N ALA A 46 17.62 -23.45 27.54
CA ALA A 46 18.46 -22.54 26.76
C ALA A 46 18.93 -23.17 25.45
N ARG A 47 19.37 -24.43 25.47
CA ARG A 47 19.82 -25.16 24.28
C ARG A 47 18.70 -25.41 23.27
N GLY A 48 17.50 -25.70 23.75
CA GLY A 48 16.38 -26.05 22.86
C GLY A 48 15.75 -24.87 22.12
N LEU A 49 16.01 -23.62 22.53
CA LEU A 49 15.32 -22.45 22.00
C LEU A 49 15.66 -22.17 20.53
N ASP A 50 16.94 -21.99 20.21
CA ASP A 50 17.35 -21.61 18.85
C ASP A 50 17.00 -22.71 17.82
N ASP A 51 17.29 -23.98 18.14
CA ASP A 51 16.92 -25.13 17.29
C ASP A 51 15.40 -25.20 17.05
N TYR A 52 14.58 -24.94 18.09
CA TYR A 52 13.14 -24.90 17.95
C TYR A 52 12.69 -23.77 17.01
N LEU A 53 13.26 -22.57 17.16
CA LEU A 53 12.93 -21.43 16.31
C LEU A 53 13.34 -21.67 14.85
N GLU A 54 14.50 -22.26 14.58
CA GLU A 54 14.94 -22.62 13.23
C GLU A 54 13.97 -23.62 12.56
N VAL A 55 13.56 -24.67 13.28
CA VAL A 55 12.65 -25.69 12.73
C VAL A 55 11.24 -25.15 12.52
N MET A 56 10.74 -24.32 13.43
CA MET A 56 9.37 -23.78 13.35
C MET A 56 9.25 -22.57 12.41
N THR A 57 10.36 -21.96 12.02
CA THR A 57 10.36 -20.85 11.07
C THR A 57 10.25 -21.39 9.63
N THR A 58 9.46 -20.70 8.80
CA THR A 58 9.35 -21.00 7.37
C THR A 58 10.72 -21.09 6.73
N GLN A 59 10.99 -22.18 6.02
CA GLN A 59 12.30 -22.46 5.45
C GLN A 59 12.71 -21.39 4.42
N GLU A 60 14.02 -21.15 4.37
CA GLU A 60 14.64 -20.23 3.41
C GLU A 60 14.51 -20.72 1.97
N SER A 61 14.69 -19.80 1.02
CA SER A 61 14.74 -20.14 -0.40
C SER A 61 16.04 -20.88 -0.74
N GLU A 62 16.04 -21.59 -1.87
CA GLU A 62 17.26 -22.27 -2.36
C GLU A 62 18.46 -21.31 -2.51
N PRO A 63 18.33 -20.09 -3.10
CA PRO A 63 19.42 -19.13 -3.14
C PRO A 63 19.97 -18.71 -1.77
N LEU A 64 19.10 -18.53 -0.77
CA LEU A 64 19.50 -18.19 0.61
C LEU A 64 20.25 -19.35 1.27
N ALA A 65 19.73 -20.58 1.15
CA ALA A 65 20.38 -21.78 1.70
C ALA A 65 21.79 -22.00 1.12
N GLU A 66 21.94 -21.84 -0.20
CA GLU A 66 23.26 -21.96 -0.86
C GLU A 66 24.20 -20.82 -0.47
N LEU A 67 23.70 -19.59 -0.33
CA LEU A 67 24.49 -18.46 0.15
C LEU A 67 24.98 -18.67 1.59
N TYR A 68 24.13 -19.16 2.48
CA TYR A 68 24.49 -19.49 3.86
C TYR A 68 25.57 -20.57 3.90
N LYS A 69 25.34 -21.70 3.22
CA LYS A 69 26.30 -22.81 3.13
C LYS A 69 27.64 -22.35 2.56
N LYS A 70 27.63 -21.51 1.52
CA LYS A 70 28.85 -20.95 0.95
C LYS A 70 29.56 -20.05 1.96
N THR A 71 28.84 -19.17 2.63
CA THR A 71 29.40 -18.25 3.64
C THR A 71 30.10 -19.00 4.76
N VAL A 72 29.48 -20.06 5.29
CA VAL A 72 30.04 -20.84 6.41
C VAL A 72 31.24 -21.70 6.00
N SER A 73 31.26 -22.19 4.75
CA SER A 73 32.34 -23.05 4.23
C SER A 73 33.51 -22.27 3.60
N HIS A 74 33.36 -20.97 3.37
CA HIS A 74 34.38 -20.14 2.72
C HIS A 74 35.54 -19.83 3.66
N ASP A 75 36.78 -19.98 3.18
CA ASP A 75 37.97 -19.71 3.98
C ASP A 75 38.29 -18.21 4.01
N TRP A 76 37.60 -17.48 4.89
CA TRP A 76 37.76 -16.05 5.08
C TRP A 76 39.16 -15.66 5.56
N ASP A 77 39.83 -16.54 6.32
CA ASP A 77 41.18 -16.31 6.81
C ASP A 77 42.20 -16.34 5.66
N GLN A 78 42.03 -17.28 4.72
CA GLN A 78 42.85 -17.33 3.51
C GLN A 78 42.60 -16.11 2.62
N VAL A 79 41.34 -15.74 2.37
CA VAL A 79 40.98 -14.56 1.55
C VAL A 79 41.61 -13.28 2.10
N HIS A 80 41.58 -13.10 3.42
CA HIS A 80 42.21 -11.95 4.06
C HIS A 80 43.75 -12.00 3.96
N LYS A 81 44.38 -13.16 4.15
CA LYS A 81 45.83 -13.35 3.97
C LYS A 81 46.28 -13.04 2.53
N GLU A 82 45.43 -13.31 1.55
CA GLU A 82 45.66 -12.99 0.13
C GLU A 82 45.43 -11.51 -0.20
N GLY A 83 45.00 -10.69 0.77
CA GLY A 83 44.78 -9.25 0.60
C GLY A 83 43.53 -8.88 -0.20
N LYS A 84 42.58 -9.82 -0.36
CA LYS A 84 41.33 -9.59 -1.11
C LYS A 84 40.28 -8.82 -0.31
N THR A 85 40.38 -8.82 1.02
CA THR A 85 39.52 -8.06 1.94
C THR A 85 40.36 -7.15 2.82
N MET A 86 39.86 -5.95 3.11
CA MET A 86 40.51 -4.98 3.99
C MET A 86 40.55 -5.47 5.44
N PHE A 87 39.50 -6.20 5.86
CA PHE A 87 39.40 -6.74 7.21
C PHE A 87 39.29 -8.27 7.21
N ARG A 88 39.64 -8.87 8.35
CA ARG A 88 39.35 -10.27 8.61
C ARG A 88 37.85 -10.42 8.85
N LEU A 89 37.20 -11.26 8.05
CA LEU A 89 35.75 -11.46 8.07
C LEU A 89 35.40 -12.71 8.88
N PRO A 90 34.67 -12.60 10.02
CA PRO A 90 34.18 -13.77 10.75
C PRO A 90 33.04 -14.43 9.98
N LYS A 91 33.00 -15.76 9.95
CA LYS A 91 31.88 -16.51 9.35
C LYS A 91 30.58 -16.35 10.16
N GLU A 92 30.70 -15.95 11.43
CA GLU A 92 29.61 -15.71 12.37
C GLU A 92 28.84 -14.41 12.05
N CYS A 93 29.37 -13.52 11.21
CA CYS A 93 28.74 -12.24 10.86
C CYS A 93 27.58 -12.35 9.83
N ILE A 94 26.86 -13.47 9.80
CA ILE A 94 25.72 -13.67 8.90
C ILE A 94 24.40 -13.56 9.67
N THR A 95 23.46 -12.78 9.13
CA THR A 95 22.09 -12.61 9.64
C THR A 95 21.41 -13.96 9.98
N GLY A 96 21.56 -14.95 9.09
CA GLY A 96 21.04 -16.30 9.29
C GLY A 96 19.51 -16.41 9.14
N HIS A 97 19.01 -17.65 9.22
CA HIS A 97 17.66 -18.03 8.79
C HIS A 97 16.53 -17.29 9.53
N VAL A 98 16.49 -17.38 10.85
CA VAL A 98 15.37 -16.84 11.64
C VAL A 98 15.27 -15.32 11.54
N GLU A 99 16.41 -14.63 11.58
CA GLU A 99 16.47 -13.18 11.42
C GLU A 99 16.15 -12.75 9.99
N GLY A 100 16.69 -13.43 8.97
CA GLY A 100 16.36 -13.14 7.58
C GLY A 100 14.86 -13.24 7.29
N GLN A 101 14.20 -14.28 7.82
CA GLN A 101 12.74 -14.41 7.73
C GLN A 101 12.00 -13.31 8.49
N THR A 102 12.53 -12.87 9.62
CA THR A 102 11.97 -11.73 10.36
C THR A 102 12.05 -10.45 9.55
N LEU A 103 13.19 -10.14 8.94
CA LEU A 103 13.36 -8.98 8.05
C LEU A 103 12.40 -9.06 6.85
N LYS A 104 12.25 -10.24 6.25
CA LYS A 104 11.28 -10.48 5.16
C LYS A 104 9.83 -10.19 5.59
N MET A 105 9.44 -10.62 6.79
CA MET A 105 8.11 -10.35 7.34
C MET A 105 7.92 -8.86 7.65
N LEU A 106 8.94 -8.18 8.16
CA LEU A 106 8.89 -6.73 8.41
C LEU A 106 8.70 -5.93 7.11
N ILE A 107 9.35 -6.32 6.01
CA ILE A 107 9.09 -5.74 4.69
C ILE A 107 7.63 -5.92 4.26
N HIS A 108 7.09 -7.12 4.44
CA HIS A 108 5.69 -7.41 4.10
C HIS A 108 4.72 -6.59 4.95
N MET A 109 4.92 -6.53 6.27
CA MET A 109 4.05 -5.81 7.20
C MET A 109 4.09 -4.30 6.98
N SER A 110 5.26 -3.75 6.69
CA SER A 110 5.45 -2.31 6.42
C SER A 110 5.03 -1.89 5.01
N GLN A 111 4.76 -2.86 4.12
CA GLN A 111 4.52 -2.61 2.69
C GLN A 111 5.65 -1.80 2.03
N ALA A 112 6.88 -1.99 2.51
CA ALA A 112 8.04 -1.28 2.02
C ALA A 112 8.27 -1.56 0.53
N LYS A 113 8.58 -0.50 -0.22
CA LYS A 113 8.94 -0.58 -1.65
C LYS A 113 10.39 -0.19 -1.89
N ARG A 114 10.94 0.66 -1.03
CA ARG A 114 12.33 1.13 -1.10
C ARG A 114 13.03 0.84 0.22
N VAL A 115 14.09 0.05 0.16
CA VAL A 115 14.86 -0.36 1.33
C VAL A 115 16.29 0.12 1.21
N LEU A 116 16.86 0.58 2.31
CA LEU A 116 18.28 0.85 2.44
C LEU A 116 18.85 -0.11 3.47
N GLU A 117 19.89 -0.83 3.10
CA GLU A 117 20.69 -1.66 4.01
C GLU A 117 22.06 -1.02 4.18
N ILE A 118 22.45 -0.82 5.44
CA ILE A 118 23.73 -0.27 5.83
C ILE A 118 24.55 -1.41 6.43
N GLY A 119 25.48 -1.95 5.64
CA GLY A 119 26.25 -3.14 5.96
C GLY A 119 25.56 -4.40 5.43
N MET A 120 26.06 -4.93 4.31
CA MET A 120 25.47 -6.07 3.60
C MET A 120 26.14 -7.39 3.99
N PHE A 121 27.45 -7.35 4.22
CA PHE A 121 28.31 -8.51 4.34
C PHE A 121 28.17 -9.44 3.12
N THR A 122 27.83 -10.72 3.30
CA THR A 122 27.65 -11.67 2.19
C THR A 122 26.31 -11.54 1.47
N GLY A 123 25.39 -10.70 1.94
CA GLY A 123 24.13 -10.40 1.26
C GLY A 123 22.93 -11.26 1.68
N TYR A 124 23.03 -12.03 2.77
CA TYR A 124 21.92 -12.85 3.25
C TYR A 124 20.72 -11.99 3.70
N GLY A 125 20.96 -10.93 4.49
CA GLY A 125 19.95 -9.95 4.88
C GLY A 125 19.33 -9.23 3.68
N ALA A 126 20.18 -8.71 2.80
CA ALA A 126 19.81 -8.10 1.52
C ALA A 126 18.83 -8.95 0.71
N LEU A 127 19.18 -10.21 0.48
CA LEU A 127 18.37 -11.13 -0.30
C LEU A 127 17.06 -11.47 0.40
N SER A 128 17.10 -11.73 1.71
CA SER A 128 15.90 -11.99 2.51
C SER A 128 14.89 -10.84 2.44
N MET A 129 15.37 -9.59 2.57
CA MET A 129 14.52 -8.40 2.42
C MET A 129 14.00 -8.24 0.98
N ALA A 130 14.84 -8.50 -0.03
CA ALA A 130 14.44 -8.39 -1.44
C ALA A 130 13.34 -9.40 -1.84
N GLU A 131 13.33 -10.59 -1.24
CA GLU A 131 12.24 -11.56 -1.40
C GLU A 131 10.92 -11.05 -0.82
N GLY A 132 10.96 -10.22 0.24
CA GLY A 132 9.77 -9.61 0.83
C GLY A 132 9.19 -8.45 0.02
N LEU A 133 10.00 -7.80 -0.82
CA LEU A 133 9.57 -6.62 -1.59
C LEU A 133 8.50 -6.95 -2.64
N PRO A 134 7.54 -6.04 -2.91
CA PRO A 134 6.59 -6.21 -4.01
C PRO A 134 7.27 -6.11 -5.38
N GLU A 135 6.51 -6.37 -6.45
CA GLU A 135 6.97 -6.10 -7.81
C GLU A 135 7.29 -4.61 -7.99
N GLY A 136 8.45 -4.31 -8.60
CA GLY A 136 8.98 -2.95 -8.73
C GLY A 136 9.65 -2.39 -7.48
N GLY A 137 9.69 -3.13 -6.36
CA GLY A 137 10.46 -2.73 -5.18
C GLY A 137 11.98 -2.80 -5.40
N CYS A 138 12.74 -1.98 -4.69
CA CYS A 138 14.19 -1.95 -4.75
C CYS A 138 14.85 -1.89 -3.36
N LEU A 139 16.05 -2.45 -3.27
CA LEU A 139 16.91 -2.44 -2.10
C LEU A 139 18.29 -1.90 -2.51
N ILE A 140 18.79 -0.91 -1.77
CA ILE A 140 20.17 -0.43 -1.90
C ILE A 140 20.96 -0.97 -0.72
N ALA A 141 22.00 -1.76 -1.00
CA ALA A 141 22.87 -2.35 0.02
C ALA A 141 24.23 -1.65 0.01
N CYS A 142 24.61 -1.07 1.14
CA CYS A 142 25.94 -0.47 1.32
C CYS A 142 26.92 -1.55 1.77
N GLU A 143 27.99 -1.75 1.00
CA GLU A 143 29.04 -2.71 1.32
C GLU A 143 30.41 -2.05 1.22
N LEU A 144 31.25 -2.24 2.23
CA LEU A 144 32.57 -1.65 2.26
C LEU A 144 33.59 -2.46 1.44
N GLU A 145 33.48 -3.78 1.43
CA GLU A 145 34.39 -4.73 0.79
C GLU A 145 33.97 -5.04 -0.65
N PRO A 146 34.71 -4.59 -1.70
CA PRO A 146 34.37 -4.92 -3.09
C PRO A 146 34.31 -6.43 -3.35
N TYR A 147 35.13 -7.22 -2.65
CA TYR A 147 35.13 -8.68 -2.75
C TYR A 147 33.79 -9.31 -2.35
N LEU A 148 33.10 -8.74 -1.35
CA LEU A 148 31.81 -9.27 -0.90
C LEU A 148 30.69 -9.04 -1.91
N LYS A 149 30.78 -7.96 -2.69
CA LYS A 149 29.90 -7.76 -3.85
C LYS A 149 30.06 -8.87 -4.88
N GLU A 150 31.30 -9.21 -5.23
CA GLU A 150 31.59 -10.31 -6.17
C GLU A 150 31.15 -11.67 -5.61
N PHE A 151 31.31 -11.88 -4.30
CA PHE A 151 30.88 -13.09 -3.62
C PHE A 151 29.35 -13.28 -3.64
N ALA A 152 28.58 -12.21 -3.40
CA ALA A 152 27.12 -12.27 -3.31
C ALA A 152 26.43 -12.39 -4.68
N GLN A 153 27.02 -11.80 -5.74
CA GLN A 153 26.37 -11.65 -7.04
C GLN A 153 25.82 -12.95 -7.66
N PRO A 154 26.54 -14.09 -7.65
CA PRO A 154 26.02 -15.34 -8.20
C PRO A 154 24.71 -15.80 -7.53
N PHE A 155 24.56 -15.57 -6.22
CA PHE A 155 23.35 -15.95 -5.48
C PHE A 155 22.19 -15.00 -5.76
N PHE A 156 22.49 -13.72 -5.99
CA PHE A 156 21.49 -12.76 -6.43
C PHE A 156 20.99 -13.11 -7.84
N ASP A 157 21.89 -13.52 -8.75
CA ASP A 157 21.53 -13.93 -10.10
C ASP A 157 20.68 -15.21 -10.13
N MET A 158 20.88 -16.11 -9.16
CA MET A 158 20.05 -17.31 -8.97
C MET A 158 18.62 -16.99 -8.50
N SER A 159 18.43 -15.87 -7.80
CA SER A 159 17.13 -15.51 -7.24
C SER A 159 16.33 -14.63 -8.21
N PRO A 160 15.02 -14.88 -8.42
CA PRO A 160 14.17 -13.97 -9.19
C PRO A 160 14.05 -12.57 -8.54
N HIS A 161 14.47 -12.44 -7.28
CA HIS A 161 14.44 -11.21 -6.49
C HIS A 161 15.78 -10.47 -6.46
N GLY A 162 16.89 -11.09 -6.88
CA GLY A 162 18.21 -10.44 -6.83
C GLY A 162 18.32 -9.18 -7.68
N LYS A 163 17.56 -9.09 -8.78
CA LYS A 163 17.44 -7.86 -9.61
C LYS A 163 16.91 -6.63 -8.87
N LYS A 164 16.30 -6.81 -7.69
CA LYS A 164 15.83 -5.70 -6.84
C LYS A 164 16.97 -5.09 -6.02
N ILE A 165 18.09 -5.79 -5.89
CA ILE A 165 19.23 -5.40 -5.04
C ILE A 165 20.23 -4.62 -5.87
N THR A 166 20.66 -3.49 -5.34
CA THR A 166 21.72 -2.66 -5.90
C THR A 166 22.80 -2.44 -4.85
N ILE A 167 23.98 -2.98 -5.09
CA ILE A 167 25.12 -2.84 -4.17
C ILE A 167 25.88 -1.53 -4.45
N ARG A 168 26.07 -0.73 -3.40
CA ARG A 168 26.91 0.48 -3.39
C ARG A 168 28.18 0.18 -2.60
N THR A 169 29.29 0.07 -3.32
CA THR A 169 30.58 -0.25 -2.71
C THR A 169 31.27 1.02 -2.20
N GLY A 170 31.71 1.02 -0.93
CA GLY A 170 32.44 2.12 -0.31
C GLY A 170 31.89 2.48 1.07
N SER A 171 32.24 3.68 1.55
CA SER A 171 31.75 4.20 2.82
C SER A 171 30.22 4.33 2.81
N ALA A 172 29.56 3.70 3.78
CA ALA A 172 28.12 3.86 3.97
C ALA A 172 27.74 5.33 4.18
N MET A 173 28.54 6.10 4.92
CA MET A 173 28.28 7.53 5.13
C MET A 173 28.31 8.34 3.83
N ASP A 174 29.18 7.98 2.89
CA ASP A 174 29.26 8.70 1.61
C ASP A 174 28.08 8.34 0.72
N THR A 175 27.67 7.07 0.72
CA THR A 175 26.42 6.64 0.08
C THR A 175 25.20 7.37 0.65
N LEU A 176 25.12 7.51 1.99
CA LEU A 176 24.04 8.26 2.64
C LEU A 176 24.02 9.72 2.22
N LYS A 177 25.19 10.39 2.13
CA LYS A 177 25.28 11.78 1.68
C LYS A 177 24.82 11.94 0.24
N GLU A 178 25.24 11.04 -0.65
CA GLU A 178 24.79 11.04 -2.05
C GLU A 178 23.28 10.87 -2.15
N LEU A 179 22.72 9.88 -1.46
CA LEU A 179 21.29 9.61 -1.43
C LEU A 179 20.50 10.81 -0.87
N GLY A 180 21.00 11.43 0.20
CA GLY A 180 20.39 12.61 0.81
C GLY A 180 20.42 13.81 -0.12
N ALA A 181 21.54 14.03 -0.82
CA ALA A 181 21.67 15.10 -1.80
C ALA A 181 20.76 14.90 -3.03
N SER A 182 20.50 13.64 -3.42
CA SER A 182 19.52 13.33 -4.48
C SER A 182 18.06 13.34 -4.00
N GLY A 183 17.80 13.58 -2.71
CA GLY A 183 16.45 13.59 -2.15
C GLY A 183 15.80 12.20 -2.09
N GLU A 184 16.60 11.15 -2.07
CA GLU A 184 16.10 9.77 -2.01
C GLU A 184 15.48 9.47 -0.65
N GLN A 185 14.42 8.66 -0.64
CA GLN A 185 13.75 8.25 0.59
C GLN A 185 13.45 6.75 0.59
N PHE A 186 13.41 6.19 1.80
CA PHE A 186 13.24 4.78 2.05
C PHE A 186 12.05 4.53 2.97
N ASP A 187 11.31 3.46 2.69
CA ASP A 187 10.23 2.95 3.53
C ASP A 187 10.79 2.18 4.73
N MET A 188 11.92 1.51 4.54
CA MET A 188 12.63 0.80 5.59
C MET A 188 14.14 1.01 5.47
N VAL A 189 14.83 1.20 6.60
CA VAL A 189 16.30 1.21 6.67
C VAL A 189 16.75 0.12 7.64
N PHE A 190 17.66 -0.75 7.22
CA PHE A 190 18.31 -1.75 8.06
C PHE A 190 19.75 -1.34 8.34
N ILE A 191 20.17 -1.39 9.62
CA ILE A 191 21.51 -1.00 10.05
C ILE A 191 22.19 -2.22 10.69
N ASP A 192 23.18 -2.77 9.98
CA ASP A 192 24.09 -3.80 10.45
C ASP A 192 25.53 -3.58 9.94
N ALA A 193 26.19 -2.53 10.46
CA ALA A 193 27.54 -2.14 10.02
C ALA A 193 28.49 -1.95 11.21
N ASP A 194 29.39 -0.96 11.12
CA ASP A 194 30.27 -0.55 12.22
C ASP A 194 29.46 -0.01 13.40
N LYS A 195 29.46 -0.77 14.50
CA LYS A 195 28.71 -0.50 15.73
C LYS A 195 29.08 0.85 16.35
N ASN A 196 30.31 1.31 16.18
CA ASN A 196 30.77 2.61 16.70
C ASN A 196 30.15 3.79 15.95
N ASN A 197 29.60 3.55 14.75
CA ASN A 197 29.06 4.59 13.88
C ASN A 197 27.51 4.58 13.81
N TYR A 198 26.83 3.71 14.56
CA TYR A 198 25.37 3.55 14.54
C TYR A 198 24.62 4.86 14.83
N ILE A 199 25.06 5.63 15.83
CA ILE A 199 24.47 6.92 16.17
C ILE A 199 24.56 7.90 14.99
N ASN A 200 25.67 7.89 14.26
CA ASN A 200 25.87 8.77 13.11
C ASN A 200 25.00 8.37 11.93
N TYR A 201 24.89 7.06 11.62
CA TYR A 201 23.97 6.57 10.60
C TYR A 201 22.53 6.97 10.93
N TYR A 202 22.09 6.66 12.15
CA TYR A 202 20.75 6.96 12.65
C TYR A 202 20.40 8.45 12.55
N ASN A 203 21.26 9.34 13.08
CA ASN A 203 21.02 10.77 13.00
C ASN A 203 21.00 11.25 11.55
N PHE A 204 21.96 10.80 10.73
CA PHE A 204 22.00 11.22 9.33
C PHE A 204 20.71 10.84 8.58
N ILE A 205 20.22 9.62 8.78
CA ILE A 205 18.96 9.13 8.19
C ILE A 205 17.77 10.03 8.57
N LEU A 206 17.67 10.37 9.87
CA LEU A 206 16.54 11.16 10.37
C LEU A 206 16.62 12.64 9.97
N ASP A 207 17.82 13.21 9.99
CA ASP A 207 18.06 14.64 9.78
C ASP A 207 18.06 15.02 8.28
N ASN A 208 18.37 14.07 7.39
CA ASN A 208 18.45 14.30 5.94
C ASN A 208 17.28 13.68 5.18
N ASN A 209 16.15 13.42 5.86
CA ASN A 209 14.91 12.93 5.26
C ASN A 209 15.05 11.63 4.44
N LEU A 210 16.03 10.79 4.76
CA LEU A 210 16.21 9.49 4.10
C LEU A 210 15.13 8.49 4.52
N LEU A 211 14.54 8.65 5.70
CA LEU A 211 13.40 7.86 6.14
C LEU A 211 12.08 8.60 5.85
N ARG A 212 11.16 7.94 5.13
CA ARG A 212 9.79 8.44 4.94
C ARG A 212 9.09 8.62 6.28
N LEU A 213 8.05 9.47 6.30
CA LEU A 213 7.32 9.79 7.53
C LEU A 213 6.75 8.53 8.23
N GLN A 214 6.24 7.58 7.44
CA GLN A 214 5.73 6.29 7.92
C GLN A 214 6.77 5.16 7.84
N GLY A 215 8.03 5.50 7.56
CA GLY A 215 9.10 4.52 7.43
C GLY A 215 9.58 4.00 8.79
N VAL A 216 10.26 2.85 8.74
CA VAL A 216 10.80 2.16 9.91
C VAL A 216 12.31 1.96 9.78
N ILE A 217 13.06 2.16 10.87
CA ILE A 217 14.46 1.78 10.97
C ILE A 217 14.53 0.49 11.78
N CYS A 218 15.19 -0.52 11.23
CA CYS A 218 15.54 -1.75 11.93
C CYS A 218 17.05 -1.76 12.19
N VAL A 219 17.46 -2.08 13.41
CA VAL A 219 18.87 -2.08 13.81
C VAL A 219 19.20 -3.41 14.46
N ASP A 220 20.20 -4.08 13.92
CA ASP A 220 20.65 -5.37 14.44
C ASP A 220 21.59 -5.22 15.65
N ASN A 221 21.78 -6.31 16.40
CA ASN A 221 22.67 -6.45 17.54
C ASN A 221 22.27 -5.61 18.76
N SER A 222 20.98 -5.35 18.96
CA SER A 222 20.49 -4.57 20.10
C SER A 222 20.73 -5.25 21.46
N LEU A 223 21.01 -6.55 21.52
CA LEU A 223 21.39 -7.30 22.72
C LEU A 223 22.87 -7.75 22.75
N PHE A 224 23.51 -7.84 21.58
CA PHE A 224 24.93 -8.12 21.33
C PHE A 224 25.63 -9.04 22.34
N LYS A 225 25.40 -10.35 22.25
CA LYS A 225 26.03 -11.39 23.08
C LYS A 225 25.85 -11.13 24.58
N ALA A 226 24.71 -10.55 24.96
CA ALA A 226 24.41 -10.02 26.30
C ALA A 226 25.28 -8.84 26.77
N LYS A 227 26.28 -8.41 25.99
CA LYS A 227 27.28 -7.42 26.40
C LYS A 227 26.68 -6.04 26.60
N VAL A 228 25.57 -5.70 25.94
CA VAL A 228 24.95 -4.38 26.10
C VAL A 228 24.37 -4.15 27.50
N TYR A 229 24.05 -5.20 28.26
CA TYR A 229 23.44 -5.07 29.59
C TYR A 229 24.26 -5.72 30.72
N LEU A 230 25.28 -6.53 30.40
CA LEU A 230 26.25 -7.01 31.38
C LEU A 230 27.13 -5.88 31.92
N LYS A 231 27.10 -5.66 33.24
CA LYS A 231 27.76 -4.50 33.89
C LYS A 231 29.28 -4.49 33.74
N ASP A 232 29.89 -5.66 33.60
CA ASP A 232 31.33 -5.92 33.55
C ASP A 232 31.89 -6.02 32.13
N THR A 233 31.10 -5.73 31.10
CA THR A 233 31.60 -5.75 29.72
C THR A 233 32.74 -4.75 29.51
N THR A 234 33.82 -5.19 28.88
CA THR A 234 34.90 -4.33 28.35
C THR A 234 34.94 -4.33 26.82
N ASP A 235 33.97 -4.98 26.19
CA ASP A 235 33.88 -5.10 24.74
C ASP A 235 33.48 -3.76 24.12
N LYS A 236 34.31 -3.25 23.20
CA LYS A 236 34.09 -1.94 22.57
C LYS A 236 32.77 -1.86 21.82
N ASN A 237 32.40 -2.90 21.07
CA ASN A 237 31.15 -2.94 20.31
C ASN A 237 29.95 -3.04 21.26
N GLY A 238 30.05 -3.84 22.33
CA GLY A 238 29.02 -3.91 23.36
C GLY A 238 28.78 -2.60 24.09
N LEU A 239 29.85 -1.82 24.35
CA LEU A 239 29.75 -0.49 24.94
C LEU A 239 29.13 0.52 23.96
N ALA A 240 29.54 0.51 22.68
CA ALA A 240 28.95 1.37 21.65
C ALA A 240 27.46 1.09 21.42
N LEU A 241 27.05 -0.19 21.41
CA LEU A 241 25.65 -0.57 21.27
C LEU A 241 24.80 -0.24 22.50
N ARG A 242 25.38 -0.34 23.70
CA ARG A 242 24.74 0.17 24.93
C ARG A 242 24.45 1.67 24.81
N GLU A 243 25.44 2.44 24.38
CA GLU A 243 25.30 3.88 24.17
C GLU A 243 24.23 4.18 23.12
N PHE A 244 24.26 3.48 21.98
CA PHE A 244 23.25 3.62 20.92
C PHE A 244 21.83 3.31 21.43
N ASN A 245 21.62 2.19 22.10
CA ASN A 245 20.31 1.81 22.64
C ASN A 245 19.77 2.87 23.60
N GLN A 246 20.63 3.40 24.48
CA GLN A 246 20.26 4.46 25.41
C GLN A 246 20.01 5.79 24.69
N PHE A 247 20.77 6.10 23.63
CA PHE A 247 20.57 7.28 22.80
C PHE A 247 19.17 7.26 22.16
N VAL A 248 18.81 6.19 21.45
CA VAL A 248 17.50 6.07 20.79
C VAL A 248 16.36 6.06 21.82
N SER A 249 16.55 5.45 22.99
CA SER A 249 15.51 5.41 24.04
C SER A 249 15.18 6.77 24.63
N ASN A 250 16.10 7.73 24.52
CA ASN A 250 15.91 9.09 25.01
C ASN A 250 15.62 10.09 23.88
N ASP A 251 15.51 9.63 22.62
CA ASP A 251 15.24 10.51 21.48
C ASP A 251 13.72 10.76 21.35
N PRO A 252 13.24 11.99 21.58
CA PRO A 252 11.81 12.31 21.55
C PRO A 252 11.20 12.25 20.13
N ARG A 253 12.02 12.15 19.08
CA ARG A 253 11.57 12.10 17.69
C ARG A 253 11.00 10.73 17.31
N VAL A 254 11.28 9.70 18.08
CA VAL A 254 10.97 8.32 17.75
C VAL A 254 10.34 7.56 18.90
N GLU A 255 9.70 6.45 18.54
CA GLU A 255 9.38 5.38 19.47
C GLU A 255 10.06 4.11 18.96
N GLN A 256 10.40 3.21 19.89
CA GLN A 256 11.07 1.97 19.54
C GLN A 256 10.63 0.79 20.41
N VAL A 257 10.83 -0.41 19.87
CA VAL A 257 10.78 -1.68 20.60
C VAL A 257 12.02 -2.50 20.27
N ILE A 258 12.56 -3.21 21.27
CA ILE A 258 13.65 -4.18 21.08
C ILE A 258 13.04 -5.59 21.11
N ILE A 259 13.23 -6.33 20.02
CA ILE A 259 12.76 -7.71 19.88
C ILE A 259 13.91 -8.65 20.25
N PRO A 260 13.78 -9.51 21.28
CA PRO A 260 14.83 -10.41 21.75
C PRO A 260 14.93 -11.67 20.89
N LEU A 261 15.07 -11.48 19.57
CA LEU A 261 15.33 -12.54 18.61
C LEU A 261 16.82 -12.56 18.31
N ARG A 262 17.47 -13.72 18.44
CA ARG A 262 18.92 -13.89 18.19
C ARG A 262 19.72 -12.87 19.01
N ASP A 263 20.50 -12.00 18.36
CA ASP A 263 21.28 -10.95 19.02
C ASP A 263 20.54 -9.61 19.17
N GLY A 264 19.24 -9.63 18.86
CA GLY A 264 18.25 -8.61 19.14
C GLY A 264 18.08 -7.59 18.01
N ILE A 265 16.82 -7.28 17.66
CA ILE A 265 16.50 -6.29 16.62
C ILE A 265 15.72 -5.12 17.24
N SER A 266 16.24 -3.90 17.12
CA SER A 266 15.49 -2.69 17.42
C SER A 266 14.61 -2.31 16.23
N VAL A 267 13.33 -2.07 16.45
CA VAL A 267 12.38 -1.53 15.47
C VAL A 267 11.99 -0.14 15.90
N ILE A 268 12.32 0.86 15.09
CA ILE A 268 12.24 2.28 15.43
C ILE A 268 11.40 2.99 14.38
N ARG A 269 10.43 3.82 14.79
CA ARG A 269 9.68 4.69 13.88
C ARG A 269 9.58 6.11 14.40
N ARG A 270 9.32 7.06 13.51
CA ARG A 270 9.02 8.44 13.93
C ARG A 270 7.71 8.48 14.72
N VAL A 271 7.70 9.27 15.80
CA VAL A 271 6.46 9.66 16.46
C VAL A 271 5.80 10.72 15.58
N SER A 272 4.53 10.51 15.20
CA SER A 272 3.75 11.55 14.53
C SER A 272 3.76 12.77 15.43
N VAL A 273 4.06 13.96 14.90
CA VAL A 273 4.19 15.22 15.66
C VAL A 273 2.81 15.61 16.22
N ALA A 274 2.36 14.88 17.23
CA ALA A 274 1.20 15.18 18.02
C ALA A 274 1.69 15.99 19.22
N SER A 275 1.45 17.30 19.11
CA SER A 275 1.28 18.26 20.20
C SER A 275 2.48 19.06 20.78
N GLU A 276 3.75 18.79 20.47
CA GLU A 276 4.83 19.62 21.05
C GLU A 276 5.94 19.99 20.04
N CYS A 277 5.60 20.79 19.02
CA CYS A 277 6.62 21.57 18.31
C CYS A 277 6.48 23.06 18.67
N SER A 278 6.71 23.37 19.96
CA SER A 278 7.17 24.70 20.35
C SER A 278 8.69 24.64 20.51
N ARG A 279 9.44 24.87 19.43
CA ARG A 279 10.81 25.42 19.46
C ARG A 279 11.34 25.63 18.05
N SER A 280 11.30 26.89 17.64
CA SER A 280 12.20 27.57 16.71
C SER A 280 13.08 26.70 15.80
N GLN A 281 12.61 26.45 14.58
CA GLN A 281 13.21 26.97 13.34
C GLN A 281 12.30 26.59 12.15
N SER A 282 12.04 27.57 11.28
CA SER A 282 11.28 27.54 10.02
C SER A 282 9.79 27.90 10.07
N LYS A 283 9.36 28.62 9.02
CA LYS A 283 8.03 29.19 8.75
C LYS A 283 6.96 28.13 8.44
N ILE A 284 6.95 27.00 9.15
CA ILE A 284 5.98 25.93 8.91
C ILE A 284 4.73 26.22 9.73
N THR A 285 3.60 26.37 9.05
CA THR A 285 2.29 26.45 9.70
C THR A 285 1.83 25.03 9.97
N ASP A 286 1.77 24.67 11.24
CA ASP A 286 1.39 23.34 11.70
C ASP A 286 -0.15 23.23 11.78
N ASP A 287 -0.79 23.15 10.61
CA ASP A 287 -2.25 23.14 10.44
C ASP A 287 -2.75 21.86 9.73
N GLU A 288 -4.04 21.81 9.41
CA GLU A 288 -4.65 20.70 8.66
C GLU A 288 -4.11 20.55 7.23
N VAL A 289 -3.47 21.56 6.66
CA VAL A 289 -2.82 21.44 5.34
C VAL A 289 -1.53 20.64 5.50
N PHE A 290 -0.74 20.92 6.54
CA PHE A 290 0.48 20.17 6.84
C PHE A 290 0.18 18.75 7.34
N ARG A 291 -0.74 18.61 8.28
CA ARG A 291 -1.05 17.31 8.94
C ARG A 291 -2.09 16.46 8.19
N GLY A 292 -2.81 17.04 7.25
CA GLY A 292 -4.03 16.47 6.69
C GLY A 292 -5.27 16.82 7.53
N VAL A 293 -6.42 16.95 6.86
CA VAL A 293 -7.70 17.35 7.48
C VAL A 293 -8.16 16.25 8.44
N LYS A 294 -8.38 16.62 9.71
CA LYS A 294 -8.61 15.66 10.80
C LYS A 294 -7.54 14.56 10.91
N GLY A 295 -6.29 14.89 10.58
CA GLY A 295 -5.16 13.94 10.59
C GLY A 295 -5.18 12.89 9.48
N ARG A 296 -6.02 13.08 8.44
CA ARG A 296 -6.09 12.20 7.28
C ARG A 296 -5.48 12.90 6.05
N THR A 297 -4.53 12.21 5.42
CA THR A 297 -3.92 12.59 4.15
C THR A 297 -4.95 12.66 3.03
N ILE A 298 -4.59 13.26 1.90
CA ILE A 298 -5.51 13.37 0.74
C ILE A 298 -5.97 12.00 0.23
N LEU A 299 -5.11 10.98 0.21
CA LEU A 299 -5.47 9.65 -0.26
C LEU A 299 -6.40 8.93 0.73
N GLU A 300 -6.18 9.09 2.04
CA GLU A 300 -7.07 8.54 3.07
C GLU A 300 -8.46 9.19 3.02
N ARG A 301 -8.53 10.48 2.69
CA ARG A 301 -9.79 11.21 2.48
C ARG A 301 -10.55 10.76 1.24
N MET A 302 -9.87 10.17 0.27
CA MET A 302 -10.50 9.55 -0.91
C MET A 302 -10.99 8.11 -0.65
N ARG A 303 -10.67 7.51 0.51
CA ARG A 303 -11.20 6.19 0.88
C ARG A 303 -12.68 6.27 1.23
N LEU A 304 -13.39 5.18 0.96
CA LEU A 304 -14.83 5.00 1.10
C LEU A 304 -15.17 3.87 2.07
N ASP A 305 -14.26 3.54 3.00
CA ASP A 305 -14.46 2.48 3.98
C ASP A 305 -15.78 2.66 4.74
N GLY A 306 -16.54 1.57 4.84
CA GLY A 306 -17.84 1.55 5.52
C GLY A 306 -18.96 2.25 4.76
N LYS A 307 -18.69 2.87 3.59
CA LYS A 307 -19.74 3.45 2.75
C LYS A 307 -20.48 2.39 1.95
N VAL A 308 -21.69 2.74 1.55
CA VAL A 308 -22.60 1.89 0.78
C VAL A 308 -22.94 2.63 -0.49
N ALA A 309 -22.63 2.02 -1.62
CA ALA A 309 -22.84 2.56 -2.95
C ALA A 309 -23.80 1.67 -3.75
N TYR A 310 -24.57 2.27 -4.65
CA TYR A 310 -25.14 1.56 -5.78
C TYR A 310 -24.71 2.21 -7.09
N VAL A 311 -24.66 1.41 -8.14
CA VAL A 311 -24.38 1.89 -9.51
C VAL A 311 -25.41 1.29 -10.45
N THR A 312 -26.14 2.12 -11.19
CA THR A 312 -27.09 1.65 -12.22
C THR A 312 -26.41 1.46 -13.58
N GLY A 313 -26.82 0.44 -14.33
CA GLY A 313 -26.14 0.05 -15.57
C GLY A 313 -24.71 -0.43 -15.31
N ALA A 314 -24.49 -1.09 -14.17
CA ALA A 314 -23.18 -1.48 -13.68
C ALA A 314 -22.65 -2.79 -14.27
N GLY A 315 -23.46 -3.49 -15.07
CA GLY A 315 -23.06 -4.75 -15.68
C GLY A 315 -22.02 -4.61 -16.80
N GLN A 316 -21.75 -3.39 -17.28
CA GLN A 316 -20.79 -3.15 -18.37
C GLN A 316 -20.27 -1.71 -18.41
N GLY A 317 -19.27 -1.47 -19.27
CA GLY A 317 -18.79 -0.14 -19.65
C GLY A 317 -18.44 0.75 -18.45
N ILE A 318 -18.90 2.00 -18.49
CA ILE A 318 -18.66 3.02 -17.46
C ILE A 318 -19.19 2.57 -16.09
N GLY A 319 -20.38 1.98 -16.04
CA GLY A 319 -20.99 1.54 -14.79
C GLY A 319 -20.19 0.45 -14.10
N ARG A 320 -19.68 -0.52 -14.87
CA ARG A 320 -18.74 -1.54 -14.36
C ARG A 320 -17.48 -0.88 -13.79
N ALA A 321 -16.88 0.07 -14.52
CA ALA A 321 -15.68 0.78 -14.04
C ALA A 321 -15.93 1.58 -12.76
N PHE A 322 -17.10 2.21 -12.62
CA PHE A 322 -17.52 2.90 -11.39
C PHE A 322 -17.71 1.93 -10.23
N ALA A 323 -18.35 0.78 -10.46
CA ALA A 323 -18.53 -0.23 -9.42
C ALA A 323 -17.19 -0.76 -8.89
N HIS A 324 -16.23 -1.04 -9.78
CA HIS A 324 -14.86 -1.42 -9.40
C HIS A 324 -14.14 -0.30 -8.65
N ALA A 325 -14.17 0.94 -9.13
CA ALA A 325 -13.46 2.06 -8.49
C ALA A 325 -13.99 2.36 -7.08
N LEU A 326 -15.31 2.35 -6.89
CA LEU A 326 -15.92 2.57 -5.58
C LEU A 326 -15.59 1.43 -4.60
N GLY A 327 -15.61 0.19 -5.09
CA GLY A 327 -15.26 -0.98 -4.29
C GLY A 327 -13.79 -1.02 -3.88
N GLU A 328 -12.87 -0.74 -4.81
CA GLU A 328 -11.41 -0.65 -4.54
C GLU A 328 -11.08 0.48 -3.57
N ALA A 329 -11.87 1.56 -3.55
CA ALA A 329 -11.77 2.62 -2.56
C ALA A 329 -12.35 2.24 -1.18
N GLY A 330 -13.01 1.09 -1.03
CA GLY A 330 -13.48 0.54 0.25
C GLY A 330 -15.01 0.50 0.45
N ALA A 331 -15.80 0.91 -0.55
CA ALA A 331 -17.26 0.89 -0.44
C ALA A 331 -17.84 -0.54 -0.61
N LYS A 332 -18.98 -0.79 0.03
CA LYS A 332 -19.88 -1.90 -0.35
C LYS A 332 -20.67 -1.49 -1.59
N VAL A 333 -20.83 -2.37 -2.58
CA VAL A 333 -21.37 -1.98 -3.90
C VAL A 333 -22.56 -2.84 -4.31
N ALA A 334 -23.72 -2.21 -4.49
CA ALA A 334 -24.84 -2.82 -5.20
C ALA A 334 -24.69 -2.60 -6.71
N VAL A 335 -24.46 -3.68 -7.44
CA VAL A 335 -24.37 -3.72 -8.90
C VAL A 335 -25.77 -3.85 -9.46
N VAL A 336 -26.30 -2.75 -10.02
CA VAL A 336 -27.66 -2.70 -10.56
C VAL A 336 -27.60 -2.71 -12.08
N ASP A 337 -28.29 -3.66 -12.70
CA ASP A 337 -28.45 -3.71 -14.17
C ASP A 337 -29.83 -4.30 -14.54
N LEU A 338 -30.26 -4.06 -15.76
CA LEU A 338 -31.45 -4.71 -16.32
C LEU A 338 -31.14 -6.19 -16.62
N ASP A 339 -29.90 -6.49 -16.97
CA ASP A 339 -29.44 -7.82 -17.29
C ASP A 339 -28.82 -8.51 -16.06
N LYS A 340 -29.51 -9.55 -15.61
CA LYS A 340 -29.12 -10.35 -14.46
C LYS A 340 -27.70 -10.92 -14.60
N ALA A 341 -27.38 -11.51 -15.75
CA ALA A 341 -26.12 -12.22 -15.93
C ALA A 341 -24.94 -11.25 -15.89
N ARG A 342 -25.08 -10.05 -16.48
CA ARG A 342 -24.06 -9.00 -16.39
C ARG A 342 -23.88 -8.49 -14.96
N ALA A 343 -24.97 -8.27 -14.22
CA ALA A 343 -24.88 -7.82 -12.83
C ALA A 343 -24.21 -8.87 -11.92
N GLU A 344 -24.52 -10.15 -12.10
CA GLU A 344 -23.92 -11.26 -11.35
C GLU A 344 -22.44 -11.46 -11.69
N ALA A 345 -22.05 -11.30 -12.95
CA ALA A 345 -20.65 -11.37 -13.37
C ALA A 345 -19.81 -10.30 -12.67
N VAL A 346 -20.22 -9.03 -12.72
CA VAL A 346 -19.49 -7.93 -12.06
C VAL A 346 -19.47 -8.09 -10.54
N THR A 347 -20.56 -8.56 -9.94
CA THR A 347 -20.61 -8.86 -8.50
C THR A 347 -19.57 -9.94 -8.12
N THR A 348 -19.41 -10.96 -8.96
CA THR A 348 -18.39 -12.01 -8.77
C THR A 348 -16.98 -11.44 -8.85
N GLU A 349 -16.70 -10.59 -9.85
CA GLU A 349 -15.41 -9.91 -9.99
C GLU A 349 -15.04 -9.08 -8.75
N LEU A 350 -16.00 -8.32 -8.21
CA LEU A 350 -15.80 -7.54 -6.98
C LEU A 350 -15.55 -8.45 -5.77
N THR A 351 -16.31 -9.53 -5.65
CA THR A 351 -16.16 -10.49 -4.55
C THR A 351 -14.79 -11.18 -4.58
N LEU A 352 -14.25 -11.50 -5.75
CA LEU A 352 -12.89 -12.03 -5.91
C LEU A 352 -11.80 -11.08 -5.42
N LYS A 353 -12.07 -9.77 -5.42
CA LYS A 353 -11.18 -8.73 -4.85
C LYS A 353 -11.40 -8.51 -3.35
N GLY A 354 -12.26 -9.30 -2.70
CA GLY A 354 -12.63 -9.11 -1.29
C GLY A 354 -13.61 -7.96 -1.04
N ILE A 355 -14.22 -7.41 -2.09
CA ILE A 355 -15.19 -6.31 -1.99
C ILE A 355 -16.59 -6.88 -1.71
N ASN A 356 -17.29 -6.29 -0.74
CA ASN A 356 -18.67 -6.65 -0.42
C ASN A 356 -19.62 -6.12 -1.51
N ALA A 357 -20.16 -7.01 -2.33
CA ALA A 357 -21.07 -6.65 -3.42
C ALA A 357 -22.36 -7.49 -3.42
N ILE A 358 -23.43 -6.93 -4.00
CA ILE A 358 -24.68 -7.64 -4.31
C ILE A 358 -25.14 -7.27 -5.72
N SER A 359 -25.73 -8.21 -6.45
CA SER A 359 -26.41 -7.93 -7.72
C SER A 359 -27.89 -7.60 -7.49
N ILE A 360 -28.41 -6.62 -8.22
CA ILE A 360 -29.83 -6.26 -8.20
C ILE A 360 -30.30 -6.07 -9.65
N ILE A 361 -31.43 -6.69 -9.97
CA ILE A 361 -32.10 -6.53 -11.27
C ILE A 361 -33.10 -5.40 -11.13
N ALA A 362 -32.97 -4.34 -11.93
CA ALA A 362 -33.94 -3.24 -11.93
C ALA A 362 -34.00 -2.53 -13.28
N ASP A 363 -35.22 -2.29 -13.75
CA ASP A 363 -35.48 -1.36 -14.85
C ASP A 363 -35.73 0.04 -14.29
N ILE A 364 -34.76 0.95 -14.43
CA ILE A 364 -34.87 2.30 -13.88
C ILE A 364 -35.96 3.15 -14.55
N SER A 365 -36.57 2.70 -15.66
CA SER A 365 -37.73 3.38 -16.23
C SER A 365 -39.03 3.13 -15.45
N LYS A 366 -39.02 2.15 -14.52
CA LYS A 366 -40.16 1.72 -13.71
C LYS A 366 -39.96 2.12 -12.25
N SER A 367 -40.92 2.87 -11.70
CA SER A 367 -40.85 3.36 -10.31
C SER A 367 -40.78 2.24 -9.27
N ASP A 368 -41.50 1.14 -9.49
CA ASP A 368 -41.58 0.03 -8.55
C ASP A 368 -40.25 -0.74 -8.46
N ASP A 369 -39.55 -0.88 -9.58
CA ASP A 369 -38.23 -1.50 -9.63
C ASP A 369 -37.19 -0.61 -8.93
N VAL A 370 -37.25 0.71 -9.13
CA VAL A 370 -36.40 1.66 -8.40
C VAL A 370 -36.64 1.59 -6.89
N GLN A 371 -37.89 1.53 -6.45
CA GLN A 371 -38.19 1.44 -5.02
C GLN A 371 -37.70 0.12 -4.43
N LYS A 372 -37.96 -1.03 -5.09
CA LYS A 372 -37.46 -2.34 -4.66
C LYS A 372 -35.93 -2.39 -4.62
N MET A 373 -35.26 -1.77 -5.58
CA MET A 373 -33.79 -1.64 -5.58
C MET A 373 -33.31 -0.95 -4.31
N ILE A 374 -33.87 0.22 -3.97
CA ILE A 374 -33.49 0.98 -2.77
C ILE A 374 -33.81 0.19 -1.50
N ASP A 375 -34.98 -0.44 -1.42
CA ASP A 375 -35.41 -1.23 -0.27
C ASP A 375 -34.49 -2.44 -0.04
N ASN A 376 -34.06 -3.12 -1.10
CA ASN A 376 -33.11 -4.23 -1.01
C ASN A 376 -31.74 -3.77 -0.45
N ILE A 377 -31.24 -2.62 -0.90
CA ILE A 377 -29.95 -2.07 -0.44
C ILE A 377 -30.04 -1.68 1.04
N VAL A 378 -31.10 -0.95 1.42
CA VAL A 378 -31.35 -0.53 2.81
C VAL A 378 -31.58 -1.74 3.71
N SER A 379 -32.34 -2.74 3.27
CA SER A 379 -32.54 -3.97 4.04
C SER A 379 -31.23 -4.73 4.26
N LYS A 380 -30.31 -4.71 3.28
CA LYS A 380 -29.05 -5.45 3.37
C LYS A 380 -28.00 -4.74 4.22
N TRP A 381 -27.89 -3.42 4.11
CA TRP A 381 -26.77 -2.66 4.70
C TRP A 381 -27.18 -1.49 5.59
N GLY A 382 -28.49 -1.23 5.74
CA GLY A 382 -29.04 -0.21 6.64
C GLY A 382 -28.93 1.23 6.15
N ALA A 383 -28.17 1.49 5.06
CA ALA A 383 -27.88 2.84 4.60
C ALA A 383 -27.58 2.87 3.10
N ILE A 384 -27.69 4.06 2.51
CA ILE A 384 -27.15 4.39 1.18
C ILE A 384 -26.36 5.68 1.30
N HIS A 385 -25.05 5.62 1.05
CA HIS A 385 -24.16 6.78 1.15
C HIS A 385 -23.85 7.39 -0.22
N ILE A 386 -23.77 6.56 -1.26
CA ILE A 386 -23.36 6.92 -2.60
C ILE A 386 -24.36 6.34 -3.61
N ALA A 387 -24.82 7.17 -4.54
CA ALA A 387 -25.75 6.80 -5.59
C ALA A 387 -25.17 7.20 -6.94
N CYS A 388 -24.77 6.23 -7.76
CA CYS A 388 -24.28 6.47 -9.11
C CYS A 388 -25.35 6.13 -10.13
N ASN A 389 -26.03 7.15 -10.66
CA ASN A 389 -27.07 7.00 -11.67
C ASN A 389 -26.43 7.03 -13.06
N ASN A 390 -25.95 5.88 -13.51
CA ASN A 390 -25.17 5.73 -14.74
C ASN A 390 -25.97 5.13 -15.91
N ALA A 391 -27.01 4.33 -15.64
CA ALA A 391 -27.82 3.70 -16.69
C ALA A 391 -28.37 4.73 -17.69
N GLY A 392 -28.30 4.39 -18.97
CA GLY A 392 -28.78 5.23 -20.05
C GLY A 392 -28.75 4.50 -21.38
N ILE A 393 -29.53 4.99 -22.33
CA ILE A 393 -29.60 4.49 -23.71
C ILE A 393 -29.34 5.63 -24.68
N ASN A 394 -28.91 5.28 -25.89
CA ASN A 394 -28.81 6.21 -27.00
C ASN A 394 -29.48 5.58 -28.24
N MET A 395 -30.35 6.35 -28.88
CA MET A 395 -31.00 6.01 -30.14
C MET A 395 -30.75 7.17 -31.10
N ASN A 396 -30.36 6.82 -32.33
CA ASN A 396 -29.91 7.79 -33.31
C ASN A 396 -30.89 7.81 -34.49
N SER A 397 -31.64 8.90 -34.59
CA SER A 397 -32.52 9.21 -35.73
C SER A 397 -32.32 10.67 -36.13
N ALA A 398 -32.61 10.97 -37.40
CA ALA A 398 -32.70 12.36 -37.83
C ALA A 398 -33.85 13.05 -37.12
N SER A 399 -33.72 14.34 -36.79
CA SER A 399 -34.71 15.02 -35.95
C SER A 399 -36.12 15.04 -36.56
N GLU A 400 -36.19 15.13 -37.89
CA GLU A 400 -37.41 15.04 -38.69
C GLU A 400 -38.05 13.64 -38.71
N ASP A 401 -37.27 12.61 -38.38
CA ASP A 401 -37.68 11.19 -38.38
C ASP A 401 -37.75 10.59 -36.96
N THR A 402 -37.35 11.33 -35.92
CA THR A 402 -37.38 10.86 -34.53
C THR A 402 -38.82 10.61 -34.12
N SER A 403 -39.18 9.35 -33.94
CA SER A 403 -40.53 8.97 -33.51
C SER A 403 -40.76 9.37 -32.05
N LEU A 404 -42.03 9.55 -31.67
CA LEU A 404 -42.38 9.82 -30.27
C LEU A 404 -42.02 8.65 -29.36
N GLU A 405 -42.06 7.42 -29.86
CA GLU A 405 -41.66 6.22 -29.12
C GLU A 405 -40.16 6.23 -28.80
N GLU A 406 -39.31 6.56 -29.77
CA GLU A 406 -37.86 6.71 -29.54
C GLU A 406 -37.57 7.85 -28.55
N TRP A 407 -38.25 8.98 -28.72
CA TRP A 407 -38.16 10.13 -27.83
C TRP A 407 -38.51 9.74 -26.39
N ASP A 408 -39.70 9.16 -26.19
CA ASP A 408 -40.23 8.78 -24.90
C ASP A 408 -39.37 7.69 -24.24
N GLN A 409 -38.92 6.69 -24.99
CA GLN A 409 -38.03 5.65 -24.45
C GLN A 409 -36.72 6.26 -23.94
N THR A 410 -36.11 7.17 -24.72
CA THR A 410 -34.86 7.84 -24.34
C THR A 410 -35.06 8.71 -23.09
N PHE A 411 -36.11 9.52 -23.04
CA PHE A 411 -36.41 10.36 -21.88
C PHE A 411 -36.79 9.55 -20.63
N ASN A 412 -37.54 8.46 -20.80
CA ASN A 412 -37.99 7.60 -19.71
C ASN A 412 -36.80 6.95 -18.98
N VAL A 413 -35.77 6.53 -19.71
CA VAL A 413 -34.55 5.98 -19.10
C VAL A 413 -33.61 7.09 -18.64
N ASN A 414 -33.19 7.98 -19.55
CA ASN A 414 -32.06 8.88 -19.31
C ASN A 414 -32.38 10.00 -18.31
N LEU A 415 -33.62 10.51 -18.31
CA LEU A 415 -34.00 11.65 -17.48
C LEU A 415 -34.98 11.25 -16.38
N ARG A 416 -36.13 10.66 -16.73
CA ARG A 416 -37.15 10.26 -15.74
C ARG A 416 -36.60 9.18 -14.81
N GLY A 417 -35.94 8.15 -15.34
CA GLY A 417 -35.32 7.10 -14.54
C GLY A 417 -34.23 7.61 -13.60
N THR A 418 -33.35 8.49 -14.11
CA THR A 418 -32.35 9.18 -13.29
C THR A 418 -33.01 9.98 -12.16
N PHE A 419 -34.07 10.74 -12.44
CA PHE A 419 -34.80 11.48 -11.42
C PHE A 419 -35.43 10.56 -10.36
N MET A 420 -36.08 9.46 -10.77
CA MET A 420 -36.66 8.51 -9.82
C MET A 420 -35.60 7.90 -8.90
N CYS A 421 -34.42 7.55 -9.44
CA CYS A 421 -33.30 7.06 -8.64
C CYS A 421 -32.80 8.13 -7.66
N CYS A 422 -32.58 9.37 -8.14
CA CYS A 422 -32.21 10.51 -7.29
C CYS A 422 -33.22 10.73 -6.16
N GLN A 423 -34.52 10.71 -6.46
CA GLN A 423 -35.57 10.94 -5.48
C GLN A 423 -35.61 9.83 -4.42
N ALA A 424 -35.55 8.56 -4.85
CA ALA A 424 -35.63 7.42 -3.93
C ALA A 424 -34.37 7.34 -3.04
N ALA A 425 -33.18 7.49 -3.60
CA ALA A 425 -31.93 7.57 -2.83
C ALA A 425 -31.89 8.81 -1.93
N GLY A 426 -32.31 9.96 -2.43
CA GLY A 426 -32.38 11.23 -1.70
C GLY A 426 -33.25 11.13 -0.45
N ARG A 427 -34.41 10.45 -0.52
CA ARG A 427 -35.26 10.22 0.67
C ARG A 427 -34.55 9.46 1.78
N VAL A 428 -33.66 8.53 1.44
CA VAL A 428 -32.83 7.79 2.42
C VAL A 428 -31.72 8.71 2.93
N MET A 429 -30.96 9.32 2.03
CA MET A 429 -29.80 10.16 2.35
C MET A 429 -30.15 11.40 3.18
N LEU A 430 -31.27 12.07 2.88
CA LEU A 430 -31.75 13.23 3.63
C LEU A 430 -32.12 12.88 5.08
N LYS A 431 -32.69 11.68 5.31
CA LYS A 431 -32.96 11.18 6.67
C LYS A 431 -31.68 10.85 7.43
N GLN A 432 -30.65 10.38 6.72
CA GLN A 432 -29.33 10.09 7.29
C GLN A 432 -28.52 11.37 7.58
N GLY A 433 -28.88 12.52 6.97
CA GLY A 433 -28.08 13.75 7.03
C GLY A 433 -26.76 13.70 6.23
N TYR A 434 -26.59 12.70 5.37
CA TYR A 434 -25.42 12.54 4.52
C TYR A 434 -25.76 11.75 3.25
N GLY A 435 -25.29 12.25 2.10
CA GLY A 435 -25.32 11.51 0.84
C GLY A 435 -24.53 12.15 -0.29
N LYS A 436 -24.11 11.32 -1.25
CA LYS A 436 -23.45 11.73 -2.49
C LYS A 436 -24.19 11.10 -3.66
N ILE A 437 -24.74 11.92 -4.55
CA ILE A 437 -25.37 11.47 -5.79
C ILE A 437 -24.52 11.92 -6.96
N ILE A 438 -24.21 10.98 -7.84
CA ILE A 438 -23.34 11.17 -9.01
C ILE A 438 -24.12 10.71 -10.23
N ASN A 439 -24.58 11.64 -11.05
CA ASN A 439 -25.29 11.33 -12.29
C ASN A 439 -24.33 11.24 -13.46
N THR A 440 -24.56 10.33 -14.40
CA THR A 440 -23.82 10.30 -15.68
C THR A 440 -24.59 11.10 -16.74
N ALA A 441 -24.09 12.29 -17.04
CA ALA A 441 -24.56 13.14 -18.13
C ALA A 441 -23.80 12.80 -19.43
N SER A 442 -23.35 13.80 -20.20
CA SER A 442 -22.58 13.64 -21.44
C SER A 442 -22.05 14.99 -21.91
N MET A 443 -20.92 15.01 -22.64
CA MET A 443 -20.48 16.19 -23.40
C MET A 443 -21.58 16.71 -24.36
N ALA A 444 -22.53 15.86 -24.75
CA ALA A 444 -23.71 16.23 -25.53
C ALA A 444 -24.64 17.24 -24.84
N SER A 445 -24.40 17.53 -23.55
CA SER A 445 -25.05 18.65 -22.84
C SER A 445 -24.39 20.01 -23.10
N LEU A 446 -23.19 20.03 -23.66
CA LEU A 446 -22.38 21.22 -23.91
C LEU A 446 -22.31 21.56 -25.39
N ILE A 447 -22.18 20.52 -26.23
CA ILE A 447 -22.10 20.62 -27.68
C ILE A 447 -23.13 19.70 -28.32
N VAL A 448 -23.34 19.85 -29.63
CA VAL A 448 -24.08 18.89 -30.45
C VAL A 448 -23.04 17.99 -31.13
N PRO A 449 -22.87 16.73 -30.69
CA PRO A 449 -21.93 15.82 -31.34
C PRO A 449 -22.32 15.61 -32.80
N HIS A 450 -21.35 15.76 -33.70
CA HIS A 450 -21.53 15.66 -35.15
C HIS A 450 -20.61 14.56 -35.70
N PRO A 451 -21.02 13.80 -36.75
CA PRO A 451 -22.23 13.92 -37.55
C PRO A 451 -23.46 13.17 -37.02
N GLN A 452 -23.39 12.52 -35.85
CA GLN A 452 -24.53 11.75 -35.37
C GLN A 452 -25.76 12.63 -35.10
N LYS A 453 -26.93 12.20 -35.58
CA LYS A 453 -28.22 12.83 -35.26
C LYS A 453 -28.83 12.07 -34.07
N GLN A 454 -29.06 12.77 -32.96
CA GLN A 454 -29.45 12.16 -31.68
C GLN A 454 -30.15 13.17 -30.75
N LEU A 455 -31.19 13.83 -31.27
CA LEU A 455 -31.89 14.93 -30.58
C LEU A 455 -32.38 14.53 -29.17
N SER A 456 -33.09 13.40 -29.07
CA SER A 456 -33.65 12.89 -27.81
C SER A 456 -32.56 12.65 -26.75
N TYR A 457 -31.43 12.06 -27.16
CA TYR A 457 -30.29 11.83 -26.28
C TYR A 457 -29.68 13.14 -25.77
N ASN A 458 -29.33 14.06 -26.67
CA ASN A 458 -28.72 15.34 -26.31
C ASN A 458 -29.61 16.12 -25.33
N ALA A 459 -30.90 16.23 -25.65
CA ALA A 459 -31.89 16.92 -24.80
C ALA A 459 -32.02 16.23 -23.42
N SER A 460 -32.11 14.90 -23.38
CA SER A 460 -32.21 14.16 -22.12
C SER A 460 -30.98 14.35 -21.22
N LYS A 461 -29.76 14.35 -21.79
CA LYS A 461 -28.51 14.53 -21.03
C LYS A 461 -28.28 15.97 -20.59
N ALA A 462 -28.71 16.96 -21.36
CA ALA A 462 -28.80 18.35 -20.89
C ALA A 462 -29.77 18.48 -19.70
N GLY A 463 -30.92 17.78 -19.77
CA GLY A 463 -31.86 17.68 -18.65
C GLY A 463 -31.23 17.11 -17.38
N VAL A 464 -30.37 16.10 -17.49
CA VAL A 464 -29.65 15.51 -16.33
C VAL A 464 -28.71 16.53 -15.67
N VAL A 465 -28.04 17.39 -16.45
CA VAL A 465 -27.21 18.47 -15.88
C VAL A 465 -28.08 19.44 -15.08
N LYS A 466 -29.21 19.87 -15.63
CA LYS A 466 -30.11 20.80 -14.92
C LYS A 466 -30.73 20.16 -13.68
N LEU A 467 -31.14 18.89 -13.78
CA LEU A 467 -31.60 18.09 -12.64
C LEU A 467 -30.55 18.06 -11.52
N THR A 468 -29.29 17.80 -11.88
CA THR A 468 -28.16 17.75 -10.95
C THR A 468 -27.98 19.08 -10.22
N GLN A 469 -27.99 20.19 -10.96
CA GLN A 469 -27.87 21.55 -10.39
C GLN A 469 -28.99 21.83 -9.39
N THR A 470 -30.25 21.59 -9.79
CA THR A 470 -31.42 21.86 -8.95
C THR A 470 -31.38 21.03 -7.66
N LEU A 471 -31.24 19.71 -7.76
CA LEU A 471 -31.20 18.84 -6.59
C LEU A 471 -29.98 19.14 -5.69
N GLY A 472 -28.84 19.45 -6.29
CA GLY A 472 -27.63 19.80 -5.56
C GLY A 472 -27.79 21.08 -4.73
N THR A 473 -28.52 22.07 -5.25
CA THR A 473 -28.83 23.31 -4.51
C THR A 473 -29.93 23.12 -3.46
N GLU A 474 -30.92 22.28 -3.73
CA GLU A 474 -32.03 22.06 -2.80
C GLU A 474 -31.64 21.22 -1.58
N TRP A 475 -30.64 20.33 -1.71
CA TRP A 475 -30.37 19.28 -0.69
C TRP A 475 -29.06 19.47 0.08
N ILE A 476 -28.22 20.45 -0.29
CA ILE A 476 -26.90 20.66 0.33
C ILE A 476 -26.98 21.04 1.81
N ASP A 477 -27.97 21.85 2.18
CA ASP A 477 -28.23 22.27 3.57
C ASP A 477 -28.64 21.11 4.49
N ARG A 478 -29.03 19.97 3.89
CA ARG A 478 -29.43 18.73 4.55
C ARG A 478 -28.40 17.60 4.36
N GLY A 479 -27.18 17.95 3.96
CA GLY A 479 -26.03 17.04 3.91
C GLY A 479 -25.93 16.17 2.65
N VAL A 480 -26.76 16.41 1.63
CA VAL A 480 -26.73 15.65 0.38
C VAL A 480 -26.16 16.50 -0.74
N ARG A 481 -25.12 16.00 -1.39
CA ARG A 481 -24.48 16.65 -2.54
C ARG A 481 -24.86 15.90 -3.81
N VAL A 482 -25.16 16.63 -4.86
CA VAL A 482 -25.54 16.05 -6.16
C VAL A 482 -24.67 16.67 -7.23
N ASN A 483 -23.84 15.86 -7.88
CA ASN A 483 -22.98 16.29 -8.99
C ASN A 483 -23.17 15.34 -10.18
N CYS A 484 -22.67 15.72 -11.35
CA CYS A 484 -22.65 14.83 -12.50
C CYS A 484 -21.27 14.78 -13.16
N ILE A 485 -21.03 13.68 -13.86
CA ILE A 485 -19.89 13.51 -14.76
C ILE A 485 -20.45 13.57 -16.18
N SER A 486 -19.84 14.37 -17.05
CA SER A 486 -20.12 14.44 -18.49
C SER A 486 -18.93 13.89 -19.27
N PRO A 487 -18.92 12.59 -19.59
CA PRO A 487 -17.89 12.00 -20.43
C PRO A 487 -18.00 12.48 -21.88
N GLY A 488 -16.86 12.46 -22.57
CA GLY A 488 -16.81 12.45 -24.03
C GLY A 488 -17.17 11.09 -24.61
N ILE A 489 -16.60 10.77 -25.76
CA ILE A 489 -16.81 9.47 -26.40
C ILE A 489 -15.91 8.44 -25.74
N VAL A 490 -16.53 7.48 -25.05
CA VAL A 490 -15.84 6.45 -24.28
C VAL A 490 -15.84 5.13 -25.04
N ASP A 491 -14.67 4.52 -25.08
CA ASP A 491 -14.43 3.20 -25.64
C ASP A 491 -15.14 2.13 -24.81
N THR A 492 -16.28 1.67 -25.34
CA THR A 492 -17.16 0.69 -24.70
C THR A 492 -17.64 -0.32 -25.74
N PRO A 493 -18.16 -1.49 -25.31
CA PRO A 493 -18.65 -2.51 -26.26
C PRO A 493 -19.68 -1.99 -27.28
N LEU A 494 -20.41 -0.90 -26.95
CA LEU A 494 -21.40 -0.28 -27.82
C LEU A 494 -20.81 0.30 -29.12
N ILE A 495 -19.56 0.76 -29.10
CA ILE A 495 -18.95 1.44 -30.25
C ILE A 495 -18.06 0.54 -31.12
N HIS A 496 -17.90 -0.74 -30.75
CA HIS A 496 -17.04 -1.70 -31.46
C HIS A 496 -17.66 -2.32 -32.71
N SER A 497 -18.90 -1.97 -33.06
CA SER A 497 -19.54 -2.49 -34.26
C SER A 497 -18.88 -1.97 -35.55
N GLU A 498 -18.79 -2.82 -36.57
CA GLU A 498 -18.20 -2.50 -37.87
C GLU A 498 -18.81 -1.23 -38.50
N ASN A 499 -20.13 -1.08 -38.34
CA ASN A 499 -20.92 0.03 -38.87
C ASN A 499 -20.52 1.38 -38.27
N LEU A 500 -19.90 1.41 -37.10
CA LEU A 500 -19.50 2.64 -36.42
C LEU A 500 -18.06 3.06 -36.73
N ARG A 501 -17.24 2.24 -37.40
CA ARG A 501 -15.83 2.58 -37.70
C ARG A 501 -15.64 3.92 -38.43
N PRO A 502 -16.43 4.27 -39.47
CA PRO A 502 -16.30 5.58 -40.12
C PRO A 502 -16.61 6.73 -39.17
N LEU A 503 -17.60 6.53 -38.29
CA LEU A 503 -18.01 7.51 -37.30
C LEU A 503 -16.95 7.69 -36.21
N VAL A 504 -16.34 6.60 -35.75
CA VAL A 504 -15.20 6.62 -34.80
C VAL A 504 -14.02 7.41 -35.37
N LYS A 505 -13.67 7.19 -36.66
CA LYS A 505 -12.60 7.96 -37.31
C LYS A 505 -12.92 9.46 -37.33
N ARG A 506 -14.19 9.82 -37.55
CA ARG A 506 -14.61 11.22 -37.53
C ARG A 506 -14.53 11.81 -36.12
N TRP A 507 -15.05 11.11 -35.12
CA TRP A 507 -14.95 11.54 -33.72
C TRP A 507 -13.52 11.77 -33.27
N LEU A 508 -12.59 10.88 -33.62
CA LEU A 508 -11.18 11.04 -33.31
C LEU A 508 -10.58 12.34 -33.89
N SER A 509 -11.05 12.77 -35.07
CA SER A 509 -10.60 14.06 -35.65
C SER A 509 -11.16 15.28 -34.93
N ASP A 510 -12.24 15.13 -34.17
CA ASP A 510 -12.88 16.19 -33.40
C ASP A 510 -12.41 16.20 -31.93
N ILE A 511 -11.57 15.24 -31.50
CA ILE A 511 -11.06 15.14 -30.12
C ILE A 511 -9.60 15.60 -30.07
N PRO A 512 -9.28 16.75 -29.43
CA PRO A 512 -7.91 17.25 -29.30
C PRO A 512 -6.94 16.27 -28.61
N ALA A 513 -7.43 15.47 -27.65
CA ALA A 513 -6.63 14.41 -27.02
C ALA A 513 -6.22 13.27 -27.98
N GLY A 514 -6.76 13.22 -29.20
CA GLY A 514 -6.38 12.28 -30.27
C GLY A 514 -6.78 10.83 -30.00
N ARG A 515 -7.61 10.57 -28.99
CA ARG A 515 -8.09 9.23 -28.62
C ARG A 515 -9.48 9.28 -28.02
N LEU A 516 -10.18 8.15 -28.07
CA LEU A 516 -11.38 7.93 -27.25
C LEU A 516 -10.97 7.83 -25.77
N ALA A 517 -11.87 8.24 -24.88
CA ALA A 517 -11.70 8.01 -23.46
C ALA A 517 -11.80 6.50 -23.17
N GLN A 518 -11.01 6.00 -22.24
CA GLN A 518 -11.16 4.66 -21.67
C GLN A 518 -12.09 4.75 -20.46
N VAL A 519 -12.80 3.67 -20.14
CA VAL A 519 -13.64 3.65 -18.93
C VAL A 519 -12.84 3.93 -17.64
N THR A 520 -11.55 3.61 -17.65
CA THR A 520 -10.60 3.88 -16.56
C THR A 520 -10.28 5.37 -16.38
N ASP A 521 -10.40 6.19 -17.42
CA ASP A 521 -10.19 7.65 -17.33
C ASP A 521 -11.22 8.33 -16.40
N LEU A 522 -12.35 7.67 -16.12
CA LEU A 522 -13.46 8.20 -15.32
C LEU A 522 -13.43 7.75 -13.85
N GLN A 523 -12.57 6.79 -13.48
CA GLN A 523 -12.61 6.13 -12.17
C GLN A 523 -12.23 7.07 -11.01
N ALA A 524 -11.18 7.87 -11.19
CA ALA A 524 -10.77 8.83 -10.16
C ALA A 524 -11.85 9.88 -9.88
N ALA A 525 -12.59 10.30 -10.92
CA ALA A 525 -13.66 11.27 -10.81
C ALA A 525 -14.83 10.76 -9.95
N VAL A 526 -15.29 9.52 -10.17
CA VAL A 526 -16.38 8.97 -9.37
C VAL A 526 -15.97 8.77 -7.90
N VAL A 527 -14.72 8.37 -7.63
CA VAL A 527 -14.21 8.23 -6.25
C VAL A 527 -14.10 9.61 -5.57
N TYR A 528 -13.52 10.60 -6.25
CA TYR A 528 -13.43 11.97 -5.74
C TYR A 528 -14.81 12.52 -5.38
N LEU A 529 -15.77 12.43 -6.31
CA LEU A 529 -17.15 12.92 -6.09
C LEU A 529 -17.90 12.12 -5.02
N ALA A 530 -17.53 10.86 -4.75
CA ALA A 530 -18.12 10.04 -3.69
C ALA A 530 -17.49 10.28 -2.30
N SER A 531 -16.25 10.77 -2.26
CA SER A 531 -15.45 10.93 -1.04
C SER A 531 -15.71 12.24 -0.30
N ASP A 532 -15.17 12.35 0.93
CA ASP A 532 -15.23 13.60 1.71
C ASP A 532 -14.33 14.71 1.14
N ALA A 533 -13.41 14.37 0.23
CA ALA A 533 -12.56 15.35 -0.45
C ALA A 533 -13.37 16.33 -1.30
N SER A 534 -14.58 15.95 -1.73
CA SER A 534 -15.51 16.78 -2.51
C SER A 534 -16.65 17.37 -1.66
N ASP A 535 -16.49 17.48 -0.34
CA ASP A 535 -17.60 17.89 0.54
C ASP A 535 -18.12 19.32 0.31
N TYR A 536 -17.32 20.18 -0.29
CA TYR A 536 -17.71 21.53 -0.67
C TYR A 536 -18.36 21.64 -2.06
N MET A 537 -18.42 20.54 -2.82
CA MET A 537 -18.85 20.53 -4.22
C MET A 537 -20.28 19.98 -4.38
N THR A 538 -21.18 20.77 -4.97
CA THR A 538 -22.55 20.36 -5.32
C THR A 538 -23.03 21.10 -6.57
N GLY A 539 -23.95 20.50 -7.33
CA GLY A 539 -24.52 21.03 -8.56
C GLY A 539 -23.56 21.09 -9.75
N HIS A 540 -22.35 20.55 -9.64
CA HIS A 540 -21.32 20.69 -10.66
C HIS A 540 -21.45 19.65 -11.78
N ASN A 541 -21.11 20.07 -13.00
CA ASN A 541 -20.95 19.20 -14.18
C ASN A 541 -19.46 18.98 -14.45
N LEU A 542 -18.92 17.86 -14.01
CA LEU A 542 -17.52 17.51 -14.19
C LEU A 542 -17.30 16.91 -15.59
N VAL A 543 -16.72 17.70 -16.48
CA VAL A 543 -16.56 17.37 -17.89
C VAL A 543 -15.25 16.62 -18.13
N ILE A 544 -15.29 15.43 -18.75
CA ILE A 544 -14.12 14.60 -19.07
C ILE A 544 -14.24 14.09 -20.51
N GLU A 545 -13.82 14.93 -21.46
CA GLU A 545 -14.13 14.73 -22.90
C GLU A 545 -12.96 15.00 -23.84
N GLY A 546 -11.74 15.07 -23.32
CA GLY A 546 -10.54 15.20 -24.17
C GLY A 546 -10.42 16.55 -24.89
N GLY A 547 -11.18 17.57 -24.45
CA GLY A 547 -11.14 18.95 -24.95
C GLY A 547 -12.02 19.22 -26.17
N GLN A 548 -12.82 18.26 -26.62
CA GLN A 548 -13.65 18.38 -27.83
C GLN A 548 -14.67 19.53 -27.78
N SER A 549 -15.14 19.94 -26.61
CA SER A 549 -16.08 21.05 -26.44
C SER A 549 -15.42 22.43 -26.45
N LEU A 550 -14.08 22.49 -26.47
CA LEU A 550 -13.30 23.72 -26.40
C LEU A 550 -12.58 24.07 -27.72
N TRP A 551 -12.69 23.22 -28.73
CA TRP A 551 -12.00 23.34 -30.02
C TRP A 551 -13.02 23.42 -31.16
#